data_AF-A0A382X2G5-F1
#
_entry.id   AF-A0A382X2G5-F1
#
_cell.length_a   1.000
_cell.length_b   1.000
_cell.length_c   1.000
_cell.angle_alpha   90.00
_cell.angle_beta   90.00
_cell.angle_gamma   90.00
#
_symmetry.space_group_name_H-M   'P 1'
#
loop_
_entity.id
_entity.type
_entity.pdbx_description
1 polymer ?
#
loop_
_entity_poly.entity_id
_entity_poly.type
_entity_poly.pdbx_seq_one_letter_code
_entity_poly.pdbx_strand_id
1 'polypeptide(L)'
;MQHQNDPEGSRLPIKIDSTSNGVFIPRPLEPHNLHANALADQHAGQHAKRSGLSRRTFLTSACGAATTLLAFNQAHQAFGKTGGFYNIPTAAALEPELAEATLAQREFIFDIQGHHVNPLVRWRAPTTSFLRGLKFFPHGKCSYLDPDSEFGHLECFTGEAFVKEMFMDSDTDMAVLTFTPSTEENMALTTDEAAATREVVDAM
;
A
#
# COMPACT_ATOMS: atom_id res chain seq x y z
N MET A 1 -8.07 -13.03 13.08
CA MET A 1 -7.91 -11.60 12.75
C MET A 1 -9.28 -10.97 12.54
N GLN A 2 -9.71 -10.07 13.42
CA GLN A 2 -10.96 -9.30 13.29
C GLN A 2 -10.63 -7.86 12.86
N HIS A 3 -10.09 -7.69 11.65
CA HIS A 3 -10.10 -6.37 11.02
C HIS A 3 -11.39 -6.25 10.21
N GLN A 4 -12.44 -5.69 10.82
CA GLN A 4 -13.65 -5.29 10.08
C GLN A 4 -13.34 -4.03 9.25
N ASN A 5 -12.56 -4.18 8.18
CA ASN A 5 -12.20 -3.10 7.28
C ASN A 5 -13.39 -2.63 6.41
N ASP A 6 -14.46 -3.42 6.37
CA ASP A 6 -15.72 -3.13 5.69
C ASP A 6 -16.91 -3.66 6.51
N PRO A 7 -17.33 -2.95 7.57
CA PRO A 7 -18.42 -3.39 8.44
C PRO A 7 -19.74 -3.57 7.68
N GLU A 8 -19.94 -2.80 6.60
CA GLU A 8 -21.16 -2.78 5.80
C GLU A 8 -21.13 -3.68 4.56
N GLY A 9 -20.00 -4.33 4.24
CA GLY A 9 -19.89 -5.19 3.05
C GLY A 9 -20.08 -4.43 1.72
N SER A 10 -19.81 -3.12 1.71
CA SER A 10 -20.04 -2.22 0.57
C SER A 10 -18.76 -1.82 -0.16
N ARG A 11 -17.59 -2.18 0.36
CA ARG A 11 -16.30 -1.80 -0.20
C ARG A 11 -15.76 -2.94 -1.06
N LEU A 12 -15.39 -2.64 -2.30
CA LEU A 12 -14.66 -3.57 -3.13
C LEU A 12 -13.28 -3.86 -2.51
N PRO A 13 -12.78 -5.11 -2.59
CA PRO A 13 -11.43 -5.44 -2.11
C PRO A 13 -10.35 -4.68 -2.89
N ILE A 14 -10.60 -4.40 -4.16
CA ILE A 14 -9.72 -3.61 -5.03
C ILE A 14 -10.59 -2.52 -5.65
N LYS A 15 -10.25 -1.25 -5.45
CA LYS A 15 -11.02 -0.13 -5.99
C LYS A 15 -10.18 0.68 -6.96
N ILE A 16 -10.80 1.16 -8.03
CA ILE A 16 -10.23 2.25 -8.81
C ILE A 16 -10.78 3.54 -8.20
N ASP A 17 -9.91 4.34 -7.60
CA ASP A 17 -10.31 5.57 -6.93
C ASP A 17 -9.36 6.72 -7.26
N SER A 18 -9.86 7.94 -7.11
CA SER A 18 -9.04 9.13 -7.13
C SER A 18 -8.40 9.31 -5.76
N THR A 19 -7.08 9.48 -5.72
CA THR A 19 -6.34 9.73 -4.47
C THR A 19 -5.67 11.10 -4.51
N SER A 20 -5.37 11.66 -3.34
CA SER A 20 -4.54 12.86 -3.22
C SER A 20 -3.70 12.78 -1.95
N ASN A 21 -2.49 13.34 -2.02
CA ASN A 21 -1.63 13.59 -0.87
C ASN A 21 -1.98 14.91 -0.14
N GLY A 22 -3.11 15.54 -0.49
CA GLY A 22 -3.55 16.83 0.05
C GLY A 22 -3.01 18.06 -0.71
N VAL A 23 -2.09 17.88 -1.67
CA VAL A 23 -1.50 19.00 -2.44
C VAL A 23 -2.33 19.34 -3.68
N PHE A 24 -2.99 18.36 -4.28
CA PHE A 24 -3.80 18.52 -5.49
C PHE A 24 -5.22 17.99 -5.28
N ILE A 25 -6.21 18.63 -5.90
CA ILE A 25 -7.58 18.09 -5.91
C ILE A 25 -7.58 16.79 -6.73
N PRO A 26 -8.09 15.66 -6.19
CA PRO A 26 -8.19 14.42 -6.95
C PRO A 26 -8.97 14.65 -8.26
N ARG A 27 -8.43 14.19 -9.39
CA ARG A 27 -9.16 14.26 -10.65
C ARG A 27 -10.35 13.28 -10.59
N PRO A 28 -11.53 13.66 -11.14
CA PRO A 28 -12.64 12.73 -11.26
C PRO A 28 -12.22 11.46 -12.02
N LEU A 29 -12.81 10.33 -11.64
CA LEU A 29 -12.61 9.08 -12.35
C LEU A 29 -13.19 9.16 -13.76
N GLU A 30 -12.43 8.66 -14.73
CA GLU A 30 -12.88 8.50 -16.10
C GLU A 30 -14.08 7.52 -16.18
N PRO A 31 -14.98 7.66 -17.17
CA PRO A 31 -16.21 6.84 -17.25
C PRO A 31 -15.98 5.33 -17.22
N HIS A 32 -14.88 4.84 -17.82
CA HIS A 32 -14.55 3.42 -17.84
C HIS A 32 -14.20 2.88 -16.45
N ASN A 33 -13.62 3.69 -15.56
CA ASN A 33 -13.28 3.31 -14.19
C ASN A 33 -14.52 3.29 -13.28
N LEU A 34 -15.44 4.24 -13.48
CA LEU A 34 -16.74 4.22 -12.82
C LEU A 34 -17.53 2.96 -13.22
N HIS A 35 -17.53 2.63 -14.51
CA HIS A 35 -18.15 1.40 -15.01
C HIS A 35 -17.50 0.14 -14.44
N ALA A 36 -16.18 0.11 -14.34
CA ALA A 36 -15.43 -1.00 -13.74
C ALA A 36 -15.81 -1.25 -12.27
N ASN A 37 -15.85 -0.20 -11.45
CA ASN A 37 -16.30 -0.31 -10.05
C ASN A 37 -17.75 -0.80 -9.95
N ALA A 38 -18.66 -0.25 -10.76
CA ALA A 38 -20.07 -0.66 -10.73
C ALA A 38 -20.25 -2.13 -11.15
N LEU A 39 -19.53 -2.57 -12.18
CA LEU A 39 -19.57 -3.95 -12.65
C LEU A 39 -19.00 -4.92 -11.62
N ALA A 40 -17.88 -4.55 -10.97
CA ALA A 40 -17.30 -5.32 -9.88
C ALA A 40 -18.27 -5.47 -8.69
N ASP A 41 -18.96 -4.39 -8.32
CA ASP A 41 -19.94 -4.39 -7.23
C ASP A 41 -21.12 -5.34 -7.52
N GLN A 42 -21.65 -5.26 -8.75
CA GLN A 42 -22.71 -6.13 -9.25
C GLN A 42 -22.27 -7.61 -9.25
N HIS A 43 -21.11 -7.91 -9.83
CA HIS A 43 -20.59 -9.28 -9.91
C HIS A 43 -20.33 -9.87 -8.53
N ALA A 44 -19.74 -9.11 -7.60
CA ALA A 44 -19.54 -9.56 -6.22
C ALA A 44 -20.85 -9.97 -5.55
N GLY A 45 -21.96 -9.25 -5.83
CA GLY A 45 -23.28 -9.58 -5.26
C GLY A 45 -23.87 -10.86 -5.85
N GLN A 46 -23.68 -11.07 -7.15
CA GLN A 46 -24.13 -12.28 -7.83
C GLN A 46 -23.30 -13.50 -7.42
N HIS A 47 -21.98 -13.36 -7.35
CA HIS A 47 -21.06 -14.45 -7.02
C HIS A 47 -21.11 -14.83 -5.54
N ALA A 48 -21.30 -13.87 -4.63
CA ALA A 48 -21.57 -14.17 -3.22
C ALA A 48 -22.83 -15.06 -3.06
N LYS A 49 -23.93 -14.68 -3.72
CA LYS A 49 -25.17 -15.49 -3.72
C LYS A 49 -24.96 -16.88 -4.29
N ARG A 50 -24.27 -16.98 -5.44
CA ARG A 50 -23.96 -18.28 -6.08
C ARG A 50 -23.09 -19.18 -5.21
N SER A 51 -22.19 -18.58 -4.42
CA SER A 51 -21.26 -19.31 -3.54
C SER A 51 -21.87 -19.63 -2.16
N GLY A 52 -23.12 -19.22 -1.90
CA GLY A 52 -23.76 -19.40 -0.59
C GLY A 52 -23.11 -18.57 0.53
N LEU A 53 -22.32 -17.55 0.20
CA LEU A 53 -21.61 -16.70 1.16
C LEU A 53 -22.34 -15.37 1.38
N SER A 54 -22.15 -14.79 2.56
CA SER A 54 -22.49 -13.38 2.74
C SER A 54 -21.64 -12.51 1.80
N ARG A 55 -22.18 -11.40 1.31
CA ARG A 55 -21.44 -10.47 0.44
C ARG A 55 -20.11 -10.05 1.08
N ARG A 56 -20.11 -9.72 2.38
CA ARG A 56 -18.91 -9.37 3.14
C ARG A 56 -17.87 -10.49 3.12
N THR A 57 -18.27 -11.72 3.46
CA THR A 57 -17.36 -12.88 3.46
C THR A 57 -16.78 -13.13 2.08
N PHE A 58 -17.57 -12.96 1.04
CA PHE A 58 -17.13 -13.10 -0.34
C PHE A 58 -16.11 -12.02 -0.73
N LEU A 59 -16.38 -10.74 -0.42
CA LEU A 59 -15.49 -9.63 -0.74
C LEU A 59 -14.13 -9.74 -0.06
N THR A 60 -14.05 -10.34 1.13
CA THR A 60 -12.78 -10.58 1.84
C THR A 60 -12.04 -11.85 1.41
N SER A 61 -12.51 -12.55 0.37
CA SER A 61 -11.88 -13.78 -0.14
C SER A 61 -11.08 -13.54 -1.42
N ALA A 62 -10.21 -14.50 -1.78
CA ALA A 62 -9.52 -14.48 -3.08
C ALA A 62 -10.50 -14.47 -4.27
N CYS A 63 -11.64 -15.16 -4.16
CA CYS A 63 -12.70 -15.09 -5.18
C CYS A 63 -13.27 -13.68 -5.32
N GLY A 64 -13.37 -12.93 -4.22
CA GLY A 64 -13.78 -11.52 -4.22
C GLY A 64 -12.80 -10.66 -5.03
N ALA A 65 -11.50 -10.80 -4.78
CA ALA A 65 -10.46 -10.10 -5.55
C ALA A 65 -10.49 -10.50 -7.04
N ALA A 66 -10.55 -11.80 -7.33
CA ALA A 66 -10.62 -12.31 -8.70
C ALA A 66 -11.84 -11.76 -9.46
N THR A 67 -13.01 -11.74 -8.81
CA THR A 67 -14.25 -11.18 -9.35
C THR A 67 -14.10 -9.71 -9.72
N THR A 68 -13.47 -8.93 -8.84
CA THR A 68 -13.23 -7.51 -9.08
C THR A 68 -12.30 -7.28 -10.26
N LEU A 69 -11.17 -7.99 -10.32
CA LEU A 69 -10.19 -7.85 -11.41
C LEU A 69 -10.74 -8.32 -12.77
N LEU A 70 -11.55 -9.39 -12.79
CA LEU A 70 -12.25 -9.84 -13.99
C LEU A 70 -13.30 -8.82 -14.48
N ALA A 71 -14.01 -8.18 -13.55
CA ALA A 71 -14.93 -7.09 -13.90
C ALA A 71 -14.18 -5.89 -14.49
N PHE A 72 -12.97 -5.58 -13.99
CA PHE A 72 -12.15 -4.51 -14.57
C PHE A 72 -11.73 -4.85 -16.01
N ASN A 73 -11.27 -6.08 -16.26
CA ASN A 73 -10.97 -6.53 -17.63
C ASN A 73 -12.16 -6.31 -18.57
N GLN A 74 -13.35 -6.78 -18.16
CA GLN A 74 -14.56 -6.66 -18.97
C GLN A 74 -14.95 -5.19 -19.22
N ALA A 75 -14.94 -4.36 -18.17
CA ALA A 75 -15.28 -2.95 -18.27
C ALA A 75 -14.30 -2.19 -19.17
N HIS A 76 -12.99 -2.38 -18.98
CA HIS A 76 -11.96 -1.73 -19.78
C HIS A 76 -12.01 -2.17 -21.24
N GLN A 77 -12.23 -3.46 -21.50
CA GLN A 77 -12.43 -3.99 -22.85
C GLN A 77 -13.65 -3.37 -23.54
N ALA A 78 -14.77 -3.21 -22.83
CA ALA A 78 -15.99 -2.58 -23.38
C ALA A 78 -15.78 -1.11 -23.80
N PHE A 79 -14.78 -0.44 -23.21
CA PHE A 79 -14.37 0.93 -23.55
C PHE A 79 -13.13 0.99 -24.48
N GLY A 80 -12.73 -0.14 -25.07
CA GLY A 80 -11.59 -0.21 -26.00
C GLY A 80 -10.22 0.02 -25.36
N LYS A 81 -10.08 -0.18 -24.04
CA LYS A 81 -8.80 -0.07 -23.33
C LYS A 81 -8.06 -1.40 -23.43
N THR A 82 -7.17 -1.52 -24.41
CA THR A 82 -6.46 -2.78 -24.74
C THR A 82 -4.98 -2.79 -24.34
N GLY A 83 -4.54 -1.82 -23.54
CA GLY A 83 -3.13 -1.69 -23.12
C GLY A 83 -2.66 -2.77 -22.13
N GLY A 84 -3.58 -3.56 -21.57
CA GLY A 84 -3.28 -4.64 -20.63
C GLY A 84 -4.56 -5.25 -20.06
N PHE A 85 -4.41 -6.36 -19.36
CA PHE A 85 -5.48 -7.04 -18.63
C PHE A 85 -4.89 -7.83 -17.46
N TYR A 86 -5.70 -8.10 -16.43
CA TYR A 86 -5.34 -9.00 -15.35
C TYR A 86 -5.46 -10.46 -15.82
N ASN A 87 -4.35 -11.20 -15.82
CA ASN A 87 -4.31 -12.59 -16.27
C ASN A 87 -4.86 -13.54 -15.20
N ILE A 88 -6.19 -13.63 -15.10
CA ILE A 88 -6.88 -14.41 -14.07
C ILE A 88 -7.86 -15.37 -14.76
N PRO A 89 -7.83 -16.68 -14.42
CA PRO A 89 -8.84 -17.62 -14.91
C PRO A 89 -10.24 -17.19 -14.49
N THR A 90 -11.21 -17.22 -15.40
CA THR A 90 -12.59 -16.80 -15.09
C THR A 90 -13.23 -17.62 -13.98
N ALA A 91 -12.86 -18.90 -13.87
CA ALA A 91 -13.30 -19.80 -12.81
C ALA A 91 -12.85 -19.35 -11.40
N ALA A 92 -11.75 -18.59 -11.27
CA ALA A 92 -11.28 -18.04 -10.00
C ALA A 92 -12.30 -17.09 -9.34
N ALA A 93 -13.28 -16.57 -10.07
CA ALA A 93 -14.38 -15.80 -9.48
C ALA A 93 -15.27 -16.61 -8.53
N LEU A 94 -15.26 -17.95 -8.64
CA LEU A 94 -16.16 -18.85 -7.91
C LEU A 94 -15.45 -20.08 -7.31
N GLU A 95 -14.21 -20.38 -7.71
CA GLU A 95 -13.42 -21.51 -7.23
C GLU A 95 -12.33 -21.03 -6.27
N PRO A 96 -12.48 -21.23 -4.94
CA PRO A 96 -11.55 -20.69 -3.94
C PRO A 96 -10.11 -21.16 -4.12
N GLU A 97 -9.90 -22.46 -4.35
CA GLU A 97 -8.57 -23.03 -4.52
C GLU A 97 -7.85 -22.45 -5.75
N LEU A 98 -8.57 -22.24 -6.85
CA LEU A 98 -8.02 -21.62 -8.05
C LEU A 98 -7.73 -20.13 -7.83
N ALA A 99 -8.61 -19.43 -7.11
CA ALA A 99 -8.41 -18.03 -6.76
C ALA A 99 -7.17 -17.84 -5.87
N GLU A 100 -7.00 -18.67 -4.84
CA GLU A 100 -5.82 -18.66 -3.98
C GLU A 100 -4.57 -19.03 -4.76
N ALA A 101 -4.60 -20.11 -5.55
CA ALA A 101 -3.46 -20.51 -6.38
C ALA A 101 -3.06 -19.44 -7.40
N THR A 102 -3.99 -18.58 -7.83
CA THR A 102 -3.72 -17.50 -8.79
C THR A 102 -3.23 -16.22 -8.12
N LEU A 103 -3.84 -15.83 -6.99
CA LEU A 103 -3.67 -14.48 -6.41
C LEU A 103 -2.87 -14.44 -5.11
N ALA A 104 -2.74 -15.56 -4.39
CA ALA A 104 -1.98 -15.65 -3.14
C ALA A 104 -0.56 -16.17 -3.39
N GLN A 105 -0.02 -15.91 -4.58
CA GLN A 105 1.37 -16.22 -4.91
C GLN A 105 2.30 -15.16 -4.33
N ARG A 106 3.58 -15.52 -4.20
CA ARG A 106 4.63 -14.55 -3.91
C ARG A 106 4.89 -13.72 -5.17
N GLU A 107 4.49 -12.46 -5.12
CA GLU A 107 4.73 -11.47 -6.18
C GLU A 107 6.05 -10.75 -5.94
N PHE A 108 6.63 -10.20 -7.01
CA PHE A 108 7.76 -9.28 -6.86
C PHE A 108 7.25 -7.88 -6.51
N ILE A 109 7.54 -7.40 -5.30
CA ILE A 109 7.11 -6.09 -4.80
C ILE A 109 8.29 -5.12 -4.82
N PHE A 110 8.19 -4.09 -5.67
CA PHE A 110 9.20 -3.05 -5.84
C PHE A 110 8.68 -1.68 -5.40
N ASP A 111 9.16 -1.20 -4.25
CA ASP A 111 8.79 0.09 -3.67
C ASP A 111 9.72 1.21 -4.16
N ILE A 112 9.16 2.20 -4.86
CA ILE A 112 9.96 3.23 -5.55
C ILE A 112 10.28 4.45 -4.68
N GLN A 113 9.56 4.68 -3.57
CA GLN A 113 9.67 5.90 -2.76
C GLN A 113 9.85 5.61 -1.27
N GLY A 114 10.84 4.78 -0.94
CA GLY A 114 11.23 4.54 0.45
C GLY A 114 11.90 5.76 1.07
N HIS A 115 11.51 6.10 2.30
CA HIS A 115 12.09 7.21 3.06
C HIS A 115 12.29 6.81 4.51
N HIS A 116 13.46 7.14 5.06
CA HIS A 116 13.73 7.10 6.49
C HIS A 116 14.60 8.28 6.88
N VAL A 117 14.72 8.52 8.18
CA VAL A 117 15.50 9.60 8.76
C VAL A 117 16.34 9.07 9.91
N ASN A 118 17.59 9.50 10.03
CA ASN A 118 18.41 9.07 11.16
C ASN A 118 18.49 10.17 12.24
N PRO A 119 18.27 9.84 13.52
CA PRO A 119 18.29 10.81 14.61
C PRO A 119 19.73 11.25 14.90
N LEU A 120 20.25 12.22 14.15
CA LEU A 120 21.57 12.79 14.43
C LEU A 120 21.47 13.98 15.40
N VAL A 121 22.61 14.34 15.98
CA VAL A 121 22.76 15.54 16.82
C VAL A 121 22.38 16.84 16.07
N ARG A 122 22.53 16.89 14.73
CA ARG A 122 22.11 18.03 13.88
C ARG A 122 20.60 18.31 13.88
N TRP A 123 19.78 17.38 14.37
CA TRP A 123 18.31 17.43 14.30
C TRP A 123 17.70 18.22 15.46
N ARG A 124 18.52 18.51 16.48
CA ARG A 124 18.20 19.38 17.63
C ARG A 124 18.31 20.87 17.29
N ALA A 125 18.77 21.22 16.09
CA ALA A 125 18.85 22.61 15.63
C ALA A 125 17.44 23.18 15.40
N PRO A 126 17.18 24.47 15.70
CA PRO A 126 15.86 25.10 15.53
C PRO A 126 15.30 25.09 14.09
N THR A 127 16.14 24.82 13.08
CA THR A 127 15.82 24.87 11.65
C THR A 127 15.10 23.63 11.11
N THR A 128 14.89 22.60 11.93
CA THR A 128 14.30 21.30 11.52
C THR A 128 12.78 21.20 11.74
N SER A 129 12.02 22.26 11.45
CA SER A 129 10.57 22.32 11.70
C SER A 129 9.76 21.18 11.06
N PHE A 130 10.19 20.66 9.90
CA PHE A 130 9.58 19.51 9.24
C PHE A 130 9.62 18.24 10.10
N LEU A 131 10.71 18.03 10.85
CA LEU A 131 10.98 16.79 11.58
C LEU A 131 10.21 16.71 12.90
N ARG A 132 9.92 17.87 13.52
CA ARG A 132 8.91 17.95 14.60
C ARG A 132 7.51 17.63 14.08
N GLY A 133 7.26 17.77 12.78
CA GLY A 133 6.02 17.41 12.13
C GLY A 133 5.78 15.90 12.02
N LEU A 134 6.85 15.08 12.02
CA LEU A 134 6.76 13.62 11.89
C LEU A 134 5.91 12.97 12.97
N LYS A 135 5.86 13.55 14.18
CA LYS A 135 4.99 13.07 15.27
C LYS A 135 3.49 13.06 14.92
N PHE A 136 3.08 13.86 13.94
CA PHE A 136 1.69 13.93 13.48
C PHE A 136 1.38 12.93 12.36
N PHE A 137 2.40 12.28 11.80
CA PHE A 137 2.20 11.23 10.80
C PHE A 137 1.69 9.97 11.50
N PRO A 138 0.84 9.16 10.86
CA PRO A 138 0.32 7.92 11.47
C PRO A 138 1.43 6.99 12.00
N HIS A 139 2.55 6.88 11.27
CA HIS A 139 3.67 6.02 11.67
C HIS A 139 4.50 6.58 12.83
N GLY A 140 4.38 7.87 13.18
CA GLY A 140 5.00 8.46 14.37
C GLY A 140 4.41 7.95 15.70
N LYS A 141 3.51 6.96 15.63
CA LYS A 141 2.90 6.24 16.74
C LYS A 141 3.22 4.75 16.68
N CYS A 142 4.43 4.40 16.23
CA CYS A 142 4.88 3.02 16.13
C CYS A 142 4.87 2.30 17.50
N SER A 143 4.81 0.97 17.50
CA SER A 143 4.69 0.19 18.75
C SER A 143 5.91 0.26 19.67
N TYR A 144 7.04 0.72 19.15
CA TYR A 144 8.33 0.85 19.83
C TYR A 144 8.72 2.32 20.05
N LEU A 145 7.76 3.26 20.00
CA LEU A 145 8.01 4.67 20.32
C LEU A 145 8.43 4.82 21.79
N ASP A 146 9.37 5.72 22.08
CA ASP A 146 9.62 6.23 23.43
C ASP A 146 8.70 7.44 23.72
N PRO A 147 7.67 7.32 24.59
CA PRO A 147 6.72 8.40 24.84
C PRO A 147 7.28 9.47 25.78
N ASP A 148 8.33 9.15 26.54
CA ASP A 148 8.91 10.02 27.56
C ASP A 148 10.02 10.92 26.99
N SER A 149 10.51 10.59 25.79
CA SER A 149 11.50 11.37 25.05
C SER A 149 10.85 12.47 24.19
N GLU A 150 11.38 13.71 24.26
CA GLU A 150 10.92 14.84 23.42
C GLU A 150 10.97 14.52 21.91
N PHE A 151 11.87 13.61 21.52
CA PHE A 151 12.10 13.21 20.13
C PHE A 151 11.88 11.71 19.89
N GLY A 152 11.21 10.99 20.80
CA GLY A 152 11.02 9.55 20.68
C GLY A 152 10.23 9.12 19.44
N HIS A 153 9.38 9.99 18.88
CA HIS A 153 8.70 9.74 17.61
C HIS A 153 9.65 9.57 16.41
N LEU A 154 10.91 10.03 16.51
CA LEU A 154 11.90 9.84 15.45
C LEU A 154 12.43 8.40 15.39
N GLU A 155 12.34 7.64 16.48
CA GLU A 155 12.72 6.22 16.52
C GLU A 155 11.85 5.38 15.58
N CYS A 156 10.62 5.83 15.34
CA CYS A 156 9.72 5.22 14.36
C CYS A 156 10.20 5.38 12.91
N PHE A 157 11.20 6.21 12.62
CA PHE A 157 11.58 6.50 11.25
C PHE A 157 13.07 6.25 10.95
N THR A 158 13.79 5.55 11.82
CA THR A 158 15.22 5.24 11.61
C THR A 158 15.47 4.27 10.46
N GLY A 159 16.73 4.12 10.06
CA GLY A 159 17.11 3.05 9.11
C GLY A 159 16.73 1.66 9.62
N GLU A 160 16.88 1.38 10.91
CA GLU A 160 16.47 0.11 11.51
C GLU A 160 14.95 -0.08 11.48
N ALA A 161 14.19 0.97 11.82
CA ALA A 161 12.74 0.96 11.69
C ALA A 161 12.34 0.71 10.23
N PHE A 162 12.97 1.39 9.28
CA PHE A 162 12.72 1.19 7.85
C PHE A 162 12.96 -0.26 7.41
N VAL A 163 14.09 -0.86 7.79
CA VAL A 163 14.40 -2.26 7.45
C VAL A 163 13.36 -3.21 8.05
N LYS A 164 13.01 -3.02 9.32
CA LYS A 164 11.98 -3.82 9.99
C LYS A 164 10.63 -3.70 9.26
N GLU A 165 10.13 -2.48 9.05
CA GLU A 165 8.78 -2.28 8.52
C GLU A 165 8.69 -2.66 7.03
N MET A 166 9.74 -2.41 6.24
CA MET A 166 9.72 -2.68 4.80
C MET A 166 10.13 -4.12 4.46
N PHE A 167 11.17 -4.68 5.07
CA PHE A 167 11.74 -5.96 4.65
C PHE A 167 11.44 -7.12 5.61
N MET A 168 10.94 -6.85 6.84
CA MET A 168 10.58 -7.91 7.79
C MET A 168 9.07 -8.03 7.98
N ASP A 169 8.36 -6.89 8.09
CA ASP A 169 6.92 -6.84 8.37
C ASP A 169 6.07 -6.55 7.11
N SER A 170 6.68 -6.56 5.93
CA SER A 170 6.06 -6.39 4.62
C SER A 170 6.63 -7.39 3.60
N ASP A 171 5.94 -7.58 2.47
CA ASP A 171 6.34 -8.46 1.37
C ASP A 171 7.30 -7.78 0.37
N THR A 172 7.91 -6.64 0.73
CA THR A 172 8.79 -5.87 -0.17
C THR A 172 10.05 -6.65 -0.52
N ASP A 173 10.32 -6.83 -1.82
CA ASP A 173 11.53 -7.50 -2.31
C ASP A 173 12.66 -6.52 -2.62
N MET A 174 12.28 -5.31 -3.03
CA MET A 174 13.22 -4.26 -3.39
C MET A 174 12.62 -2.91 -3.04
N ALA A 175 13.46 -2.00 -2.54
CA ALA A 175 13.07 -0.62 -2.31
C ALA A 175 14.12 0.34 -2.89
N VAL A 176 13.66 1.48 -3.41
CA VAL A 176 14.51 2.63 -3.71
C VAL A 176 14.41 3.61 -2.55
N LEU A 177 15.55 3.91 -1.93
CA LEU A 177 15.66 5.03 -1.00
C LEU A 177 15.76 6.34 -1.79
N THR A 178 14.73 7.17 -1.67
CA THR A 178 14.66 8.49 -2.33
C THR A 178 14.96 9.61 -1.34
N PHE A 179 15.74 10.59 -1.79
CA PHE A 179 16.19 11.70 -0.95
C PHE A 179 15.28 12.91 -1.12
N THR A 180 14.99 13.59 -0.02
CA THR A 180 14.31 14.88 -0.05
C THR A 180 15.20 15.91 -0.77
N PRO A 181 14.70 16.64 -1.78
CA PRO A 181 15.46 17.69 -2.45
C PRO A 181 15.99 18.72 -1.43
N SER A 182 17.31 18.80 -1.27
CA SER A 182 17.98 19.64 -0.28
C SER A 182 19.45 19.87 -0.65
N THR A 183 20.13 20.77 0.07
CA THR A 183 21.61 20.86 0.03
C THR A 183 22.23 19.77 0.89
N GLU A 184 23.49 19.44 0.66
CA GLU A 184 24.23 18.43 1.43
C GLU A 184 24.18 18.71 2.94
N GLU A 185 24.31 19.97 3.37
CA GLU A 185 24.27 20.32 4.80
C GLU A 185 22.89 20.09 5.44
N ASN A 186 21.82 20.15 4.63
CA ASN A 186 20.43 20.08 5.07
C ASN A 186 19.75 18.75 4.75
N MET A 187 20.48 17.76 4.24
CA MET A 187 19.92 16.45 3.93
C MET A 187 19.35 15.79 5.18
N ALA A 188 18.11 15.31 5.08
CA ALA A 188 17.46 14.49 6.11
C ALA A 188 18.02 13.05 6.15
N LEU A 189 18.73 12.64 5.12
CA LEU A 189 19.43 11.36 5.05
C LEU A 189 20.69 11.60 4.21
N THR A 190 21.87 11.30 4.74
CA THR A 190 23.09 11.38 3.92
C THR A 190 23.25 10.16 3.03
N THR A 191 24.08 10.28 2.01
CA THR A 191 24.40 9.14 1.13
C THR A 191 25.07 8.00 1.89
N ASP A 192 25.93 8.30 2.86
CA ASP A 192 26.57 7.28 3.71
C ASP A 192 25.55 6.58 4.61
N GLU A 193 24.59 7.31 5.17
CA GLU A 193 23.50 6.74 5.97
C GLU A 193 22.60 5.81 5.12
N ALA A 194 22.27 6.21 3.90
CA ALA A 194 21.52 5.37 2.98
C ALA A 194 22.32 4.13 2.54
N ALA A 195 23.63 4.27 2.34
CA ALA A 195 24.52 3.15 2.03
C ALA A 195 24.59 2.16 3.19
N ALA A 196 24.65 2.63 4.44
CA ALA A 196 24.60 1.80 5.63
C ALA A 196 23.28 1.02 5.72
N THR A 197 22.13 1.65 5.42
CA THR A 197 20.84 0.93 5.35
C THR A 197 20.86 -0.17 4.29
N ARG A 198 21.44 0.09 3.12
CA ARG A 198 21.61 -0.94 2.08
C ARG A 198 22.46 -2.10 2.58
N GLU A 199 23.57 -1.83 3.26
CA GLU A 199 24.45 -2.87 3.81
C GLU A 199 23.74 -3.75 4.83
N VAL A 200 22.82 -3.19 5.63
CA VAL A 200 21.99 -3.98 6.56
C VAL A 200 21.07 -4.92 5.79
N VAL A 201 20.40 -4.45 4.73
CA VAL A 201 19.53 -5.29 3.90
C VAL A 201 20.33 -6.37 3.16
N ASP A 202 21.50 -6.04 2.62
CA ASP A 202 22.37 -7.01 1.93
C ASP A 202 22.91 -8.11 2.87
N ALA A 203 22.91 -7.86 4.18
CA ALA A 203 23.38 -8.80 5.21
C ALA A 203 22.27 -9.71 5.79
N MET A 204 21.00 -9.50 5.42
CA MET A 204 19.85 -10.32 5.83
C MET A 204 19.72 -11.59 5.00
#